data_AF-A0A450UK78-F1
#
_entry.id   AF-A0A450UK78-F1
#
_cell.length_a   1.000
_cell.length_b   1.000
_cell.length_c   1.000
_cell.angle_alpha   90.00
_cell.angle_beta   90.00
_cell.angle_gamma   90.00
#
_symmetry.space_group_name_H-M   'P 1'
#
loop_
_entity.id
_entity.type
_entity.pdbx_description
1 polymer ?
#
loop_
_entity_poly.entity_id
_entity_poly.type
_entity_poly.pdbx_seq_one_letter_code
_entity_poly.pdbx_strand_id
1 'polypeptide(L)'
;MTKTELLESIRNGENSFVEFKRDDIDNQKLARELVAFSNLEGGRVLLGVEDDRSVSGITRPDLEEWVMTTCRDKIRPPIIPTYEIIRDVEPGKDVAIISVEPGWTVHQVRHHNHPYYYIRVGTRIRDADRKEPRRLFQRRGSGMNEAIWSPRGASIR
;
A
#
# COMPACT_ATOMS: atom_id res chain seq x y z
N MET A 1 3.21 -9.07 15.10
CA MET A 1 2.79 -10.37 14.50
C MET A 1 3.77 -11.46 14.89
N THR A 2 3.34 -12.71 15.08
CA THR A 2 4.23 -13.86 15.36
C THR A 2 4.61 -14.62 14.09
N LYS A 3 5.66 -15.45 14.15
CA LYS A 3 6.06 -16.31 13.02
C LYS A 3 4.94 -17.27 12.58
N THR A 4 4.21 -17.85 13.54
CA THR A 4 3.09 -18.76 13.23
C THR A 4 1.97 -18.03 12.50
N GLU A 5 1.54 -16.86 13.00
CA GLU A 5 0.53 -16.03 12.33
C GLU A 5 0.98 -15.64 10.91
N LEU A 6 2.28 -15.37 10.72
CA LEU A 6 2.84 -15.02 9.41
C LEU A 6 2.71 -16.19 8.44
N LEU A 7 3.15 -17.38 8.84
CA LEU A 7 3.06 -18.58 8.01
C LEU A 7 1.60 -18.92 7.67
N GLU A 8 0.67 -18.72 8.61
CA GLU A 8 -0.76 -18.89 8.33
C GLU A 8 -1.26 -17.85 7.32
N SER A 9 -0.85 -16.59 7.44
CA SER A 9 -1.20 -15.55 6.46
C SER A 9 -0.65 -15.88 5.06
N ILE A 10 0.58 -16.37 4.96
CA ILE A 10 1.20 -16.80 3.70
C ILE A 10 0.43 -17.97 3.09
N ARG A 11 0.09 -18.98 3.91
CA ARG A 11 -0.69 -20.15 3.48
C ARG A 11 -2.08 -19.76 2.96
N ASN A 12 -2.75 -18.83 3.63
CA ASN A 12 -4.07 -18.35 3.24
C ASN A 12 -4.04 -17.49 1.97
N GLY A 13 -2.87 -16.96 1.60
CA GLY A 13 -2.66 -16.17 0.40
C GLY A 13 -3.09 -14.72 0.53
N GLU A 14 -2.89 -13.98 -0.57
CA GLU A 14 -3.32 -12.59 -0.70
C GLU A 14 -4.84 -12.45 -0.60
N ASN A 15 -5.28 -11.33 -0.03
CA ASN A 15 -6.69 -11.01 0.10
C ASN A 15 -6.88 -9.48 0.16
N SER A 16 -8.08 -9.04 0.55
CA SER A 16 -8.41 -7.62 0.66
C SER A 16 -7.55 -6.84 1.65
N PHE A 17 -6.85 -7.52 2.58
CA PHE A 17 -6.08 -6.93 3.67
C PHE A 17 -4.61 -7.38 3.69
N VAL A 18 -4.20 -8.25 2.77
CA VAL A 18 -2.84 -8.80 2.70
C VAL A 18 -2.36 -8.82 1.26
N GLU A 19 -1.18 -8.26 1.03
CA GLU A 19 -0.46 -8.26 -0.25
C GLU A 19 0.94 -8.86 -0.04
N PHE A 20 1.40 -9.69 -0.96
CA PHE A 20 2.77 -10.21 -0.98
C PHE A 20 3.57 -9.46 -2.03
N LYS A 21 4.80 -9.09 -1.67
CA LYS A 21 5.72 -8.46 -2.61
C LYS A 21 7.15 -8.89 -2.33
N ARG A 22 7.93 -8.95 -3.40
CA ARG A 22 9.38 -8.90 -3.32
C ARG A 22 9.81 -7.54 -2.77
N ASP A 23 10.96 -7.49 -2.12
CA ASP A 23 11.49 -6.23 -1.60
C ASP A 23 12.26 -5.42 -2.66
N ASP A 24 12.42 -5.94 -3.88
CA ASP A 24 13.01 -5.23 -5.04
C ASP A 24 12.01 -4.39 -5.85
N ILE A 25 10.75 -4.32 -5.40
CA ILE A 25 9.73 -3.47 -6.03
C ILE A 25 10.12 -1.98 -5.98
N ASP A 26 9.60 -1.20 -6.93
CA ASP A 26 9.75 0.25 -6.89
C ASP A 26 8.86 0.90 -5.82
N ASN A 27 9.21 2.15 -5.45
CA ASN A 27 8.48 2.88 -4.41
C ASN A 27 7.06 3.28 -4.83
N GLN A 28 6.77 3.38 -6.14
CA GLN A 28 5.43 3.69 -6.61
C GLN A 28 4.48 2.52 -6.40
N LYS A 29 4.95 1.29 -6.64
CA LYS A 29 4.21 0.06 -6.36
C LYS A 29 3.91 -0.04 -4.88
N LEU A 30 4.91 0.11 -4.01
CA LEU A 30 4.66 0.09 -2.57
C LEU A 30 3.65 1.18 -2.15
N ALA A 31 3.86 2.42 -2.59
CA ALA A 31 2.94 3.52 -2.27
C ALA A 31 1.50 3.26 -2.72
N ARG A 32 1.33 2.64 -3.89
CA ARG A 32 0.02 2.26 -4.42
C ARG A 32 -0.68 1.25 -3.51
N GLU A 33 0.02 0.21 -3.06
CA GLU A 33 -0.55 -0.81 -2.16
C GLU A 33 -0.97 -0.17 -0.82
N LEU A 34 -0.09 0.62 -0.20
CA LEU A 34 -0.36 1.26 1.08
C LEU A 34 -1.52 2.26 1.02
N VAL A 35 -1.61 3.05 -0.06
CA VAL A 35 -2.75 3.96 -0.28
C VAL A 35 -4.05 3.19 -0.44
N ALA A 36 -4.05 2.10 -1.21
CA ALA A 36 -5.27 1.33 -1.43
C ALA A 36 -5.77 0.67 -0.14
N PHE A 37 -4.86 0.16 0.70
CA PHE A 37 -5.21 -0.36 2.03
C PHE A 37 -5.75 0.73 2.95
N SER A 38 -5.06 1.88 3.04
CA SER A 38 -5.51 2.98 3.89
C SER A 38 -6.86 3.56 3.44
N ASN A 39 -7.11 3.62 2.13
CA ASN A 39 -8.41 4.03 1.60
C ASN A 39 -9.53 3.01 1.86
N LEU A 40 -9.19 1.75 2.14
CA LEU A 40 -10.10 0.69 2.61
C LEU A 40 -10.18 0.71 4.15
N GLU A 41 -9.91 -0.41 4.83
CA GLU A 41 -9.99 -0.56 6.29
C GLU A 41 -8.61 -0.93 6.86
N GLY A 42 -7.56 -0.44 6.20
CA GLY A 42 -6.19 -0.83 6.49
C GLY A 42 -5.80 -2.15 5.83
N GLY A 43 -4.64 -2.66 6.23
CA GLY A 43 -4.07 -3.90 5.71
C GLY A 43 -2.56 -3.94 5.85
N ARG A 44 -1.93 -4.95 5.24
CA ARG A 44 -0.49 -5.16 5.33
C ARG A 44 0.13 -5.65 4.03
N VAL A 45 1.35 -5.19 3.79
CA VAL A 45 2.24 -5.71 2.75
C VAL A 45 3.31 -6.58 3.43
N LEU A 46 3.48 -7.80 2.95
CA LEU A 46 4.56 -8.70 3.37
C LEU A 46 5.68 -8.62 2.33
N LEU A 47 6.80 -7.99 2.68
CA LEU A 47 7.98 -7.91 1.83
C LEU A 47 8.90 -9.11 2.07
N GLY A 48 9.37 -9.72 0.98
CA GLY A 48 10.15 -10.95 1.00
C GLY A 48 9.30 -12.22 0.84
N VAL A 49 8.07 -12.06 0.36
CA VAL A 49 7.15 -13.16 -0.01
C VAL A 49 6.76 -13.00 -1.47
N GLU A 50 6.90 -14.07 -2.23
CA GLU A 50 6.58 -14.14 -3.66
C GLU A 50 5.08 -14.37 -3.88
N ASP A 51 4.59 -14.08 -5.10
CA ASP A 51 3.18 -14.28 -5.48
C ASP A 51 2.78 -15.78 -5.41
N ASP A 52 3.73 -16.68 -5.61
CA ASP A 52 3.55 -18.14 -5.46
C ASP A 52 3.59 -18.63 -4.00
N ARG A 53 3.70 -17.69 -3.04
CA ARG A 53 3.76 -17.89 -1.59
C ARG A 53 5.09 -18.42 -1.07
N SER A 54 6.10 -18.54 -1.92
CA SER A 54 7.45 -18.86 -1.45
C SER A 54 8.07 -17.68 -0.70
N VAL A 55 8.87 -17.96 0.33
CA VAL A 55 9.60 -16.92 1.06
C VAL A 55 10.92 -16.68 0.33
N SER A 56 11.08 -15.52 -0.28
CA SER A 56 12.36 -15.08 -0.87
C SER A 56 13.28 -14.49 0.19
N GLY A 57 12.70 -13.92 1.25
CA GLY A 57 13.40 -13.10 2.22
C GLY A 57 13.61 -11.66 1.74
N ILE A 58 13.85 -10.75 2.68
CA ILE A 58 14.29 -9.38 2.39
C ILE A 58 15.82 -9.33 2.18
N THR A 59 16.24 -8.57 1.18
CA THR A 59 17.63 -8.42 0.71
C THR A 59 18.07 -6.96 0.56
N ARG A 60 17.11 -6.02 0.50
CA ARG A 60 17.33 -4.60 0.31
C ARG A 60 18.01 -3.99 1.55
N PRO A 61 19.13 -3.26 1.38
CA PRO A 61 19.70 -2.46 2.46
C PRO A 61 18.78 -1.30 2.83
N ASP A 62 18.75 -0.94 4.11
CA ASP A 62 17.97 0.21 4.61
C ASP A 62 16.47 0.14 4.27
N LEU A 63 15.91 -1.08 4.24
CA LEU A 63 14.52 -1.34 3.85
C LEU A 63 13.52 -0.50 4.64
N GLU A 64 13.71 -0.36 5.95
CA GLU A 64 12.84 0.45 6.82
C GLU A 64 12.85 1.92 6.38
N GLU A 65 14.04 2.52 6.21
CA GLU A 65 14.17 3.90 5.77
C GLU A 65 13.54 4.12 4.39
N TRP A 66 13.72 3.15 3.47
CA TRP A 66 13.11 3.19 2.15
C TRP A 66 11.56 3.15 2.22
N VAL A 67 10.99 2.33 3.10
CA VAL A 67 9.53 2.28 3.35
C VAL A 67 9.05 3.64 3.88
N MET A 68 9.70 4.16 4.93
CA MET A 68 9.31 5.41 5.57
C MET A 68 9.41 6.60 4.60
N THR A 69 10.47 6.65 3.80
CA THR A 69 10.68 7.67 2.77
C THR A 69 9.63 7.54 1.67
N THR A 70 9.28 6.32 1.25
CA THR A 70 8.21 6.08 0.27
C THR A 70 6.88 6.65 0.76
N CYS A 71 6.51 6.36 2.00
CA CYS A 71 5.28 6.87 2.61
C CYS A 71 5.29 8.40 2.73
N ARG A 72 6.43 8.99 3.10
CA ARG A 72 6.61 10.43 3.23
C ARG A 72 6.56 11.14 1.88
N ASP A 73 7.18 10.61 0.83
CA ASP A 73 7.42 11.37 -0.41
C ASP A 73 6.40 11.07 -1.49
N LYS A 74 5.89 9.84 -1.55
CA LYS A 74 4.96 9.41 -2.59
C LYS A 74 3.50 9.55 -2.18
N ILE A 75 3.17 9.63 -0.90
CA ILE A 75 1.77 9.58 -0.44
C ILE A 75 1.32 10.94 0.12
N ARG A 76 0.14 11.42 -0.28
CA ARG A 76 -0.46 12.67 0.23
C ARG A 76 -1.93 12.46 0.62
N PRO A 77 -2.35 12.86 1.85
CA PRO A 77 -1.49 13.14 3.01
C PRO A 77 -0.55 11.96 3.33
N PRO A 78 0.63 12.16 3.93
CA PRO A 78 1.55 11.06 4.21
C PRO A 78 0.91 10.05 5.19
N ILE A 79 1.30 8.79 5.03
CA ILE A 79 0.93 7.70 5.93
C ILE A 79 2.13 7.40 6.83
N ILE A 80 1.89 7.07 8.11
CA ILE A 80 2.91 6.52 9.00
C ILE A 80 2.55 5.04 9.21
N PRO A 81 3.23 4.10 8.55
CA PRO A 81 2.95 2.68 8.74
C PRO A 81 3.60 2.15 10.01
N THR A 82 3.11 1.02 10.51
CA THR A 82 3.91 0.18 11.42
C THR A 82 4.84 -0.69 10.57
N TYR A 83 6.04 -0.93 11.09
CA TYR A 83 7.06 -1.73 10.44
C TYR A 83 7.59 -2.76 11.43
N GLU A 84 7.52 -4.04 11.06
CA GLU A 84 8.00 -5.16 11.85
C GLU A 84 8.83 -6.10 10.97
N ILE A 85 9.84 -6.76 11.55
CA ILE A 85 10.59 -7.82 10.87
C ILE A 85 10.39 -9.12 11.64
N ILE A 86 9.92 -10.15 10.95
CA ILE A 86 9.93 -11.53 11.46
C ILE A 86 11.17 -12.20 10.90
N ARG A 87 12.08 -12.57 11.81
CA ARG A 87 13.36 -13.17 11.45
C ARG A 87 13.25 -14.67 11.28
N ASP A 88 14.12 -15.20 10.41
CA ASP A 88 14.31 -16.63 10.20
C ASP A 88 12.99 -17.36 9.96
N VAL A 89 12.13 -16.82 9.09
CA VAL A 89 10.84 -17.43 8.71
C VAL A 89 11.11 -18.78 8.06
N GLU A 90 12.04 -18.77 7.11
CA GLU A 90 12.82 -19.91 6.62
C GLU A 90 14.30 -19.67 6.97
N PRO A 91 15.17 -20.71 6.94
CA PRO A 91 16.58 -20.57 7.29
C PRO A 91 17.27 -19.41 6.57
N GLY A 92 17.62 -18.37 7.33
CA GLY A 92 18.31 -17.17 6.82
C GLY A 92 17.43 -16.21 6.00
N LYS A 93 16.10 -16.39 6.00
CA LYS A 93 15.16 -15.53 5.28
C LYS A 93 14.23 -14.80 6.25
N ASP A 94 14.36 -13.48 6.26
CA ASP A 94 13.55 -12.58 7.06
C ASP A 94 12.41 -11.98 6.22
N VAL A 95 11.27 -11.70 6.83
CA VAL A 95 10.10 -11.06 6.17
C VAL A 95 9.77 -9.76 6.89
N ALA A 96 9.65 -8.67 6.14
CA ALA A 96 9.19 -7.39 6.67
C ALA A 96 7.67 -7.25 6.50
N ILE A 97 7.01 -6.74 7.53
CA ILE A 97 5.57 -6.53 7.58
C ILE A 97 5.34 -5.03 7.71
N ILE A 98 4.67 -4.46 6.71
CA ILE A 98 4.30 -3.05 6.68
C ILE A 98 2.79 -3.00 6.84
N SER A 99 2.30 -2.54 7.99
CA SER A 99 0.86 -2.43 8.23
C SER A 99 0.42 -0.98 8.24
N VAL A 100 -0.75 -0.74 7.67
CA VAL A 100 -1.40 0.57 7.66
C VAL A 100 -2.81 0.45 8.20
N GLU A 101 -3.21 1.45 8.95
CA GLU A 101 -4.58 1.59 9.46
C GLU A 101 -5.49 2.24 8.40
N PRO A 102 -6.83 2.12 8.56
CA PRO A 102 -7.77 2.94 7.80
C PRO A 102 -7.41 4.42 7.91
N GLY A 103 -7.28 5.09 6.77
CA GLY A 103 -6.97 6.51 6.71
C GLY A 103 -8.09 7.34 7.33
N TRP A 104 -7.73 8.38 8.08
CA TRP A 104 -8.68 9.38 8.56
C TRP A 104 -9.26 10.22 7.42
N THR A 105 -8.59 10.24 6.27
CA THR A 105 -9.06 10.84 5.01
C THR A 105 -8.65 9.96 3.83
N VAL A 106 -8.93 10.43 2.61
CA VAL A 106 -8.51 9.73 1.39
C VAL A 106 -7.05 10.09 1.09
N HIS A 107 -6.22 9.07 1.01
CA HIS A 107 -4.83 9.17 0.62
C HIS A 107 -4.68 8.98 -0.90
N GLN A 108 -3.65 9.60 -1.46
CA GLN A 108 -3.33 9.56 -2.88
C GLN A 108 -1.84 9.34 -3.09
N VAL A 109 -1.45 8.73 -4.20
CA VAL A 109 -0.06 8.68 -4.63
C VAL A 109 0.24 9.90 -5.51
N ARG A 110 1.40 10.53 -5.33
CA ARG A 110 1.93 11.60 -6.16
C ARG A 110 2.92 11.03 -7.17
N HIS A 111 2.63 11.21 -8.45
CA HIS A 111 3.53 10.86 -9.53
C HIS A 111 3.52 11.97 -10.60
N HIS A 112 4.70 12.50 -10.95
CA HIS A 112 4.85 13.69 -11.81
C HIS A 112 3.91 14.85 -11.43
N ASN A 113 3.83 15.16 -10.14
CA ASN A 113 2.94 16.18 -9.54
C ASN A 113 1.43 15.90 -9.68
N HIS A 114 1.04 14.79 -10.31
CA HIS A 114 -0.35 14.39 -10.46
C HIS A 114 -0.81 13.48 -9.30
N PRO A 115 -2.01 13.71 -8.73
CA PRO A 115 -2.59 12.84 -7.71
C PRO A 115 -3.27 11.62 -8.35
N TYR A 116 -2.94 10.43 -7.84
CA TYR A 116 -3.57 9.17 -8.21
C TYR A 116 -4.27 8.58 -6.99
N TYR A 117 -5.57 8.34 -7.11
CA TYR A 117 -6.38 7.71 -6.07
C TYR A 117 -6.59 6.24 -6.41
N TYR A 118 -6.31 5.38 -5.45
CA TYR A 118 -6.43 3.94 -5.61
C TYR A 118 -7.45 3.39 -4.64
N ILE A 119 -8.24 2.43 -5.13
CA ILE A 119 -9.19 1.66 -4.34
C ILE A 119 -8.86 0.17 -4.46
N ARG A 120 -9.06 -0.56 -3.36
CA ARG A 120 -8.88 -2.00 -3.31
C ARG A 120 -10.22 -2.72 -3.51
N VAL A 121 -10.24 -3.72 -4.39
CA VAL A 121 -11.41 -4.55 -4.73
C VAL A 121 -10.97 -6.01 -4.73
N GLY A 122 -11.22 -6.71 -3.63
CA GLY A 122 -10.63 -8.03 -3.40
C GLY A 122 -9.10 -7.94 -3.34
N THR A 123 -8.40 -8.79 -4.09
CA THR A 123 -6.93 -8.78 -4.21
C THR A 123 -6.39 -7.75 -5.21
N ARG A 124 -7.24 -6.98 -5.88
CA ARG A 124 -6.81 -6.07 -6.95
C ARG A 124 -6.93 -4.61 -6.55
N ILE A 125 -6.11 -3.79 -7.17
CA ILE A 125 -6.17 -2.32 -7.09
C ILE A 125 -6.67 -1.75 -8.42
N ARG A 126 -7.54 -0.75 -8.33
CA ARG A 126 -8.01 0.04 -9.48
C ARG A 126 -7.81 1.54 -9.24
N ASP A 127 -7.53 2.27 -10.32
CA ASP A 127 -7.63 3.73 -10.36
C ASP A 127 -9.09 4.14 -10.06
N ALA A 128 -9.28 5.03 -9.09
CA ALA A 128 -10.61 5.54 -8.77
C ALA A 128 -11.13 6.42 -9.94
N ASP A 129 -12.34 6.15 -10.42
CA ASP A 129 -12.99 6.93 -11.48
C ASP A 129 -13.55 8.26 -10.93
N ARG A 130 -13.89 9.22 -11.79
CA ARG A 130 -14.19 10.62 -11.46
C ARG A 130 -15.08 10.86 -10.23
N LYS A 131 -16.06 10.00 -10.00
CA LYS A 131 -17.05 10.14 -8.93
C LYS A 131 -16.65 9.42 -7.64
N GLU A 132 -15.69 8.51 -7.70
CA GLU A 132 -15.34 7.63 -6.58
C GLU A 132 -14.50 8.32 -5.51
N PRO A 133 -13.49 9.15 -5.84
CA PRO A 133 -12.81 9.96 -4.82
C PRO A 133 -13.81 10.83 -4.06
N ARG A 134 -14.75 11.51 -4.74
CA ARG A 134 -15.80 12.30 -4.06
C ARG A 134 -16.56 11.48 -3.03
N ARG A 135 -16.97 10.25 -3.38
CA ARG A 135 -17.68 9.34 -2.45
C ARG A 135 -16.79 8.90 -1.29
N LEU A 136 -15.52 8.59 -1.54
CA LEU A 136 -14.56 8.23 -0.49
C LEU A 136 -14.37 9.38 0.49
N PHE A 137 -14.17 10.60 -0.01
CA PHE A 137 -14.03 11.81 0.80
C PHE A 137 -15.30 12.08 1.64
N GLN A 138 -16.49 11.99 1.04
CA GLN A 138 -17.77 12.11 1.75
C GLN A 138 -17.93 11.07 2.86
N ARG A 139 -17.60 9.79 2.61
CA ARG A 139 -17.66 8.73 3.64
C ARG A 139 -16.72 8.99 4.81
N ARG A 140 -15.58 9.66 4.57
CA ARG A 140 -14.59 10.03 5.58
C ARG A 140 -14.88 11.38 6.25
N GLY A 141 -16.03 12.01 5.97
CA GLY A 141 -16.37 13.35 6.51
C GLY A 141 -15.39 14.45 6.08
N SER A 142 -14.60 14.20 5.02
CA SER A 142 -13.56 15.11 4.52
C SER A 142 -14.03 15.77 3.23
N GLY A 143 -13.70 17.06 3.02
CA GLY A 143 -13.97 17.75 1.76
C GLY A 143 -12.89 17.48 0.71
N MET A 144 -13.28 17.14 -0.53
CA MET A 144 -12.32 17.10 -1.64
C MET A 144 -12.17 18.49 -2.27
N ASN A 145 -10.93 18.96 -2.46
CA ASN A 145 -10.66 20.21 -3.15
C ASN A 145 -10.59 19.97 -4.68
N GLU A 146 -11.63 20.36 -5.41
CA GLU A 146 -11.84 19.97 -6.81
C GLU A 146 -10.86 20.62 -7.79
N ALA A 147 -10.22 21.73 -7.41
CA ALA A 147 -9.27 22.44 -8.27
C ALA A 147 -7.97 21.66 -8.56
N ILE A 148 -7.70 20.58 -7.81
CA ILE A 148 -6.42 19.85 -7.84
C ILE A 148 -6.52 18.55 -8.67
N TRP A 149 -7.73 18.07 -8.97
CA TRP A 149 -7.92 16.77 -9.60
C TRP A 149 -8.51 16.89 -11.02
N SER A 150 -7.74 16.40 -12.00
CA SER A 150 -8.15 16.23 -13.39
C SER A 150 -7.95 14.76 -13.77
N PRO A 151 -8.94 14.01 -14.24
CA PRO A 151 -8.70 12.65 -14.73
C PRO A 151 -7.81 12.68 -15.97
N ARG A 152 -6.98 11.65 -16.15
CA ARG A 152 -6.26 11.42 -17.42
C ARG A 152 -7.28 11.38 -18.56
N GLY A 153 -7.08 12.20 -19.59
CA GLY A 153 -7.90 12.20 -20.82
C GLY A 153 -8.94 13.32 -20.96
N ALA A 154 -9.08 14.23 -19.97
CA ALA A 154 -9.77 15.49 -20.22
C ALA A 154 -8.82 16.44 -20.97
N SER A 155 -8.74 16.27 -22.29
CA SER A 155 -8.26 17.33 -23.17
C SER A 155 -9.13 18.55 -22.87
N ILE A 156 -8.49 19.61 -22.37
CA ILE A 156 -9.07 20.95 -22.43
C ILE A 156 -9.28 21.20 -23.92
N ARG A 157 -10.55 21.22 -24.33
CA ARG A 157 -10.97 21.87 -25.58
C ARG A 157 -11.39 23.28 -25.23
#